data_AF-A0A535M324-F1
#
_entry.id   AF-A0A535M324-F1
#
_cell.length_a   1.000
_cell.length_b   1.000
_cell.length_c   1.000
_cell.angle_alpha   90.00
_cell.angle_beta   90.00
_cell.angle_gamma   90.00
#
_symmetry.space_group_name_H-M   'P 1'
#
loop_
_entity.id
_entity.type
_entity.pdbx_description
1 polymer ?
#
loop_
_entity_poly.entity_id
_entity_poly.type
_entity_poly.pdbx_seq_one_letter_code
_entity_poly.pdbx_strand_id
1 'polypeptide(L)'
;GRKVLNQVVEALRHRGMALIEGDTDGVYFAVPTGWSEEQERALVDEVAAELPEGIRLEYEGRFKAMFSHEVKNYALLTYGGQLIVRGVALRSSRAEPFGERFLRKALLYVMTNDIVGLRRAYLETVEALHNRALPASELGAKVRLSKTPEAYMSSRAGHPEAQYEALLSAGRTRWFPGERVRFYRARNKQYVWLPEETDEASVGNDWEAEPGPNGEEREAAAMAGGVASEVVQDVPGASSPREDVGNRRDYDVDHYLQVLVTSYAGRLRKAFSAEDFEQLFRLDGQEGLFDRPVEDIEPRWIRCS
;
A
#
# COMPACT_ATOMS: atom_id res chain seq x y z
N GLY A 1 -13.11 -17.08 23.48
CA GLY A 1 -12.04 -16.32 22.81
C GLY A 1 -10.76 -17.14 22.72
N ARG A 2 -9.70 -16.77 23.45
CA ARG A 2 -8.33 -17.33 23.25
C ARG A 2 -8.21 -18.86 23.30
N LYS A 3 -8.90 -19.54 24.23
CA LYS A 3 -8.88 -21.01 24.31
C LYS A 3 -9.49 -21.66 23.05
N VAL A 4 -10.56 -21.08 22.52
CA VAL A 4 -11.23 -21.54 21.30
C VAL A 4 -10.33 -21.32 20.08
N LEU A 5 -9.73 -20.13 19.95
CA LEU A 5 -8.78 -19.84 18.88
C LEU A 5 -7.61 -20.84 18.87
N ASN A 6 -7.03 -21.12 20.05
CA ASN A 6 -5.97 -22.12 20.17
C ASN A 6 -6.45 -23.51 19.75
N GLN A 7 -7.67 -23.92 20.11
CA GLN A 7 -8.23 -25.21 19.70
C GLN A 7 -8.36 -25.31 18.17
N VAL A 8 -8.87 -24.25 17.51
CA VAL A 8 -8.96 -24.18 16.04
C VAL A 8 -7.57 -24.29 15.40
N VAL A 9 -6.60 -23.52 15.90
CA VAL A 9 -5.22 -23.52 15.39
C VAL A 9 -4.57 -24.90 15.51
N GLU A 10 -4.72 -25.58 16.65
CA GLU A 10 -4.18 -26.92 16.85
C GLU A 10 -4.90 -27.97 15.99
N ALA A 11 -6.23 -27.88 15.85
CA ALA A 11 -7.00 -28.77 14.98
C ALA A 11 -6.57 -28.67 13.51
N LEU A 12 -6.31 -27.45 13.03
CA LEU A 12 -5.77 -27.19 11.68
C LEU A 12 -4.35 -27.74 11.51
N ARG A 13 -3.46 -27.52 12.49
CA ARG A 13 -2.09 -28.07 12.48
C ARG A 13 -2.07 -29.59 12.45
N HIS A 14 -2.90 -30.24 13.26
CA HIS A 14 -3.01 -31.70 13.29
C HIS A 14 -3.43 -32.30 11.95
N ARG A 15 -4.17 -31.54 11.14
CA ARG A 15 -4.60 -31.90 9.78
C ARG A 15 -3.60 -31.49 8.70
N GLY A 16 -2.44 -30.97 9.07
CA GLY A 16 -1.36 -30.61 8.14
C GLY A 16 -1.54 -29.25 7.46
N MET A 17 -2.45 -28.39 7.95
CA MET A 17 -2.60 -27.04 7.41
C MET A 17 -1.48 -26.12 7.90
N ALA A 18 -1.03 -25.23 7.02
CA ALA A 18 0.01 -24.26 7.36
C ALA A 18 -0.61 -22.94 7.81
N LEU A 19 -0.49 -22.65 9.11
CA LEU A 19 -1.06 -21.45 9.72
C LEU A 19 -0.27 -20.21 9.30
N ILE A 20 -0.97 -19.18 8.84
CA ILE A 20 -0.37 -17.90 8.40
C ILE A 20 -0.56 -16.84 9.49
N GLU A 21 -1.82 -16.60 9.90
CA GLU A 21 -2.17 -15.57 10.87
C GLU A 21 -3.41 -16.02 11.67
N GLY A 22 -3.48 -15.66 12.94
CA GLY A 22 -4.67 -15.89 13.77
C GLY A 22 -4.84 -14.78 14.78
N ASP A 23 -6.04 -14.20 14.84
CA ASP A 23 -6.41 -13.16 15.78
C ASP A 23 -7.77 -13.47 16.43
N THR A 24 -8.29 -12.58 17.28
CA THR A 24 -9.58 -12.74 17.96
C THR A 24 -10.74 -12.96 17.01
N ASP A 25 -10.60 -12.48 15.77
CA ASP A 25 -11.69 -12.36 14.80
C ASP A 25 -11.61 -13.44 13.70
N GLY A 26 -10.52 -14.22 13.61
CA GLY A 26 -10.39 -15.24 12.57
C GLY A 26 -8.98 -15.85 12.44
N VAL A 27 -8.85 -16.83 11.55
CA VAL A 27 -7.60 -17.54 11.25
C VAL A 27 -7.42 -17.62 9.73
N TYR A 28 -6.25 -17.21 9.25
CA TYR A 28 -5.78 -17.46 7.90
C TYR A 28 -4.80 -18.63 7.89
N PHE A 29 -5.02 -19.59 7.00
CA PHE A 29 -4.17 -20.75 6.82
C PHE A 29 -4.08 -21.13 5.34
N ALA A 30 -2.95 -21.70 4.95
CA ALA A 30 -2.79 -22.31 3.64
C ALA A 30 -3.27 -23.77 3.67
N VAL A 31 -3.82 -24.21 2.54
CA VAL A 31 -4.24 -25.58 2.25
C VAL A 31 -3.30 -26.23 1.23
N PRO A 32 -3.29 -27.56 1.09
CA PRO A 32 -2.46 -28.22 0.09
C PRO A 32 -2.80 -27.75 -1.33
N THR A 33 -1.79 -27.78 -2.20
CA THR A 33 -1.96 -27.30 -3.59
C THR A 33 -3.00 -28.14 -4.33
N GLY A 34 -3.91 -27.49 -5.06
CA GLY A 34 -4.94 -28.14 -5.86
C GLY A 34 -6.25 -28.44 -5.13
N TRP A 35 -6.39 -28.03 -3.87
CA TRP A 35 -7.65 -28.14 -3.15
C TRP A 35 -8.76 -27.29 -3.78
N SER A 36 -9.95 -27.88 -3.85
CA SER A 36 -11.20 -27.23 -4.25
C SER A 36 -11.84 -26.49 -3.07
N GLU A 37 -12.75 -25.56 -3.37
CA GLU A 37 -13.48 -24.84 -2.34
C GLU A 37 -14.32 -25.78 -1.47
N GLU A 38 -14.89 -26.84 -2.05
CA GLU A 38 -15.68 -27.83 -1.34
C GLU A 38 -14.85 -28.58 -0.29
N GLN A 39 -13.60 -28.90 -0.62
CA GLN A 39 -12.67 -29.54 0.33
C GLN A 39 -12.27 -28.58 1.45
N GLU A 40 -12.05 -27.30 1.13
CA GLU A 40 -11.74 -26.28 2.13
C GLU A 40 -12.93 -26.07 3.09
N ARG A 41 -14.16 -26.02 2.58
CA ARG A 41 -15.39 -25.93 3.39
C ARG A 41 -15.60 -27.15 4.27
N ALA A 42 -15.42 -28.36 3.73
CA ALA A 42 -15.54 -29.59 4.50
C ALA A 42 -14.54 -29.64 5.67
N LEU A 43 -13.30 -29.19 5.47
CA LEU A 43 -12.31 -29.07 6.53
C LEU A 43 -12.77 -28.10 7.63
N VAL A 44 -13.33 -26.94 7.27
CA VAL A 44 -13.84 -25.97 8.25
C VAL A 44 -15.00 -26.56 9.03
N ASP A 45 -15.91 -27.29 8.38
CA ASP A 45 -17.04 -27.97 9.04
C ASP A 45 -16.56 -29.06 10.02
N GLU A 46 -15.55 -29.84 9.65
CA GLU A 46 -14.92 -30.83 10.53
C GLU A 46 -14.32 -30.18 11.79
N VAL A 47 -13.58 -29.08 11.63
CA VAL A 47 -13.00 -28.34 12.75
C VAL A 47 -14.10 -27.70 13.60
N ALA A 48 -15.16 -27.17 12.98
CA ALA A 48 -16.30 -26.58 13.68
C ALA A 48 -17.02 -27.59 14.57
N ALA A 49 -17.14 -28.85 14.13
CA ALA A 49 -17.79 -29.92 14.87
C ALA A 49 -17.05 -30.30 16.18
N GLU A 50 -15.77 -29.95 16.32
CA GLU A 50 -14.98 -30.19 17.54
C GLU A 50 -15.12 -29.05 18.57
N LEU A 51 -15.76 -27.94 18.21
CA LEU A 51 -15.84 -26.75 19.07
C LEU A 51 -16.95 -26.88 20.13
N PRO A 52 -16.80 -26.21 21.29
CA PRO A 52 -17.83 -26.19 22.32
C PRO A 52 -19.17 -25.64 21.82
N GLU A 53 -20.26 -26.10 22.44
CA GLU A 53 -21.61 -25.61 22.15
C GLU A 53 -21.70 -24.08 22.24
N GLY A 54 -22.37 -23.46 21.28
CA GLY A 54 -22.53 -22.00 21.18
C GLY A 54 -21.38 -21.27 20.46
N ILE A 55 -20.34 -21.97 20.01
CA ILE A 55 -19.32 -21.42 19.11
C ILE A 55 -19.63 -21.81 17.67
N ARG A 56 -19.61 -20.82 16.78
CA ARG A 56 -19.75 -21.03 15.34
C ARG A 56 -18.45 -20.61 14.65
N LEU A 57 -17.86 -21.54 13.91
CA LEU A 57 -16.78 -21.26 12.97
C LEU A 57 -17.42 -21.18 11.58
N GLU A 58 -17.11 -20.12 10.84
CA GLU A 58 -17.66 -19.88 9.50
C GLU A 58 -16.51 -19.82 8.49
N TYR A 59 -16.77 -20.38 7.30
CA TYR A 59 -15.88 -20.22 6.16
C TYR A 59 -16.11 -18.85 5.53
N GLU A 60 -15.16 -17.94 5.71
CA GLU A 60 -15.27 -16.55 5.24
C GLU A 60 -14.91 -16.39 3.76
N GLY A 61 -13.95 -17.16 3.25
CA GLY A 61 -13.56 -17.12 1.84
C GLY A 61 -12.21 -17.76 1.54
N ARG A 62 -11.84 -17.76 0.25
CA ARG A 62 -10.55 -18.25 -0.24
C ARG A 62 -9.81 -17.23 -1.08
N PHE A 63 -8.49 -17.33 -1.01
CA PHE A 63 -7.56 -16.46 -1.70
C PHE A 63 -6.47 -17.28 -2.37
N LYS A 64 -6.01 -16.82 -3.54
CA LYS A 64 -4.91 -17.44 -4.27
C LYS A 64 -3.58 -17.31 -3.51
N ALA A 65 -3.39 -16.19 -2.83
CA ALA A 65 -2.22 -15.93 -2.00
C ALA A 65 -2.54 -14.90 -0.92
N MET A 66 -1.77 -14.93 0.17
CA MET A 66 -1.78 -13.93 1.23
C MET A 66 -0.35 -13.48 1.51
N PHE A 67 -0.16 -12.16 1.67
CA PHE A 67 1.06 -11.58 2.19
C PHE A 67 0.77 -11.00 3.58
N SER A 68 1.24 -11.68 4.64
CA SER A 68 1.12 -11.17 6.02
C SER A 68 2.36 -10.33 6.36
N HIS A 69 2.15 -9.02 6.54
CA HIS A 69 3.21 -8.10 6.93
C HIS A 69 3.34 -8.03 8.44
N GLU A 70 2.26 -7.78 9.16
CA GLU A 70 2.15 -7.80 10.62
C GLU A 70 0.71 -8.18 10.98
N VAL A 71 0.44 -8.46 12.26
CA VAL A 71 -0.93 -8.73 12.72
C VAL A 71 -1.86 -7.58 12.29
N LYS A 72 -2.99 -7.90 11.65
CA LYS A 72 -3.95 -6.95 11.02
C LYS A 72 -3.40 -6.13 9.84
N ASN A 73 -2.21 -6.45 9.34
CA ASN A 73 -1.58 -5.77 8.22
C ASN A 73 -1.17 -6.80 7.17
N TYR A 74 -2.05 -7.03 6.20
CA TYR A 74 -1.89 -8.08 5.20
C TYR A 74 -2.49 -7.70 3.86
N ALA A 75 -2.05 -8.38 2.81
CA ALA A 75 -2.65 -8.32 1.48
C ALA A 75 -3.19 -9.69 1.09
N LEU A 76 -4.34 -9.71 0.40
CA LEU A 76 -4.98 -10.90 -0.13
C LEU A 76 -5.09 -10.77 -1.65
N LEU A 77 -4.76 -11.84 -2.37
CA LEU A 77 -4.92 -11.93 -3.81
C LEU A 77 -6.06 -12.89 -4.10
N THR A 78 -7.13 -12.39 -4.71
CA THR A 78 -8.28 -13.22 -5.09
C THR A 78 -7.93 -14.09 -6.30
N TYR A 79 -8.75 -15.12 -6.55
CA TYR A 79 -8.61 -15.94 -7.75
C TYR A 79 -8.91 -15.16 -9.05
N GLY A 80 -9.72 -14.10 -8.96
CA GLY A 80 -9.96 -13.14 -10.05
C GLY A 80 -8.81 -12.15 -10.29
N GLY A 81 -7.73 -12.19 -9.50
CA GLY A 81 -6.57 -11.31 -9.67
C GLY A 81 -6.70 -9.94 -8.99
N GLN A 82 -7.73 -9.73 -8.18
CA GLN A 82 -7.88 -8.51 -7.38
C GLN A 82 -6.99 -8.57 -6.14
N LEU A 83 -6.31 -7.47 -5.85
CA LEU A 83 -5.53 -7.28 -4.63
C LEU A 83 -6.37 -6.52 -3.59
N ILE A 84 -6.52 -7.10 -2.41
CA ILE A 84 -7.18 -6.47 -1.24
C ILE A 84 -6.11 -6.20 -0.19
N VAL A 85 -5.99 -4.96 0.31
CA VAL A 85 -4.94 -4.60 1.28
C VAL A 85 -5.54 -4.06 2.58
N ARG A 86 -5.19 -4.70 3.69
CA ARG A 86 -5.67 -4.40 5.03
C ARG A 86 -4.54 -3.92 5.93
N GLY A 87 -4.91 -3.09 6.90
CA GLY A 87 -3.99 -2.49 7.85
C GLY A 87 -3.32 -1.21 7.35
N VAL A 88 -2.80 -0.43 8.30
CA VAL A 88 -2.17 0.86 8.06
C VAL A 88 -0.67 0.74 7.77
N ALA A 89 -0.01 -0.33 8.21
CA ALA A 89 1.44 -0.52 8.02
C ALA A 89 1.79 -0.82 6.55
N LEU A 90 0.88 -1.47 5.82
CA LEU A 90 0.97 -1.65 4.37
C LEU A 90 0.60 -0.39 3.58
N ARG A 91 0.18 0.68 4.25
CA ARG A 91 -0.10 1.99 3.64
C ARG A 91 1.01 2.97 4.02
N SER A 92 1.31 3.93 3.15
CA SER A 92 2.14 5.06 3.55
C SER A 92 1.33 5.98 4.44
N SER A 93 1.86 6.33 5.61
CA SER A 93 1.26 7.35 6.48
C SER A 93 1.22 8.72 5.82
N ARG A 94 2.06 8.93 4.80
CA ARG A 94 2.17 10.14 4.01
C ARG A 94 1.54 10.02 2.62
N ALA A 95 1.12 8.83 2.21
CA ALA A 95 0.39 8.57 0.97
C ALA A 95 0.96 9.27 -0.29
N GLU A 96 2.27 9.14 -0.54
CA GLU A 96 2.87 9.63 -1.79
C GLU A 96 2.40 8.76 -2.98
N PRO A 97 1.69 9.32 -3.99
CA PRO A 97 1.05 8.52 -5.04
C PRO A 97 2.00 7.62 -5.87
N PHE A 98 3.21 8.10 -6.16
CA PHE A 98 4.19 7.30 -6.90
C PHE A 98 4.57 6.00 -6.17
N GLY A 99 4.77 6.08 -4.86
CA GLY A 99 5.17 4.95 -4.04
C GLY A 99 4.03 3.98 -3.82
N GLU A 100 2.80 4.49 -3.69
CA GLU A 100 1.60 3.63 -3.59
C GLU A 100 1.39 2.80 -4.85
N ARG A 101 1.54 3.42 -6.04
CA ARG A 101 1.50 2.68 -7.31
C ARG A 101 2.57 1.60 -7.38
N PHE A 102 3.81 1.94 -6.99
CA PHE A 102 4.89 0.96 -6.95
C PHE A 102 4.55 -0.19 -6.01
N LEU A 103 4.14 0.08 -4.77
CA LEU A 103 3.83 -0.94 -3.79
C LEU A 103 2.70 -1.87 -4.24
N ARG A 104 1.64 -1.32 -4.87
CA ARG A 104 0.53 -2.12 -5.40
C ARG A 104 1.00 -3.11 -6.46
N LYS A 105 1.79 -2.65 -7.43
CA LYS A 105 2.41 -3.53 -8.44
C LYS A 105 3.33 -4.56 -7.79
N ALA A 106 4.17 -4.11 -6.86
CA ALA A 106 5.16 -4.95 -6.22
C ALA A 106 4.53 -6.06 -5.38
N LEU A 107 3.47 -5.78 -4.63
CA LEU A 107 2.69 -6.80 -3.92
C LEU A 107 2.11 -7.84 -4.88
N LEU A 108 1.49 -7.40 -5.99
CA LEU A 108 0.95 -8.31 -6.99
C LEU A 108 2.04 -9.23 -7.56
N TYR A 109 3.19 -8.67 -7.94
CA TYR A 109 4.31 -9.44 -8.47
C TYR A 109 4.88 -10.45 -7.47
N VAL A 110 5.07 -10.05 -6.19
CA VAL A 110 5.49 -10.97 -5.14
C VAL A 110 4.48 -12.11 -4.96
N MET A 111 3.19 -11.79 -4.86
CA MET A 111 2.12 -12.76 -4.61
C MET A 111 1.81 -13.66 -5.81
N THR A 112 2.33 -13.33 -6.99
CA THR A 112 2.24 -14.16 -8.21
C THR A 112 3.57 -14.80 -8.59
N ASN A 113 4.61 -14.63 -7.77
CA ASN A 113 5.96 -15.14 -8.01
C ASN A 113 6.63 -14.57 -9.28
N ASP A 114 6.25 -13.38 -9.72
CA ASP A 114 6.85 -12.70 -10.88
C ASP A 114 7.95 -11.73 -10.44
N ILE A 115 9.13 -12.28 -10.14
CA ILE A 115 10.26 -11.50 -9.59
C ILE A 115 10.94 -10.62 -10.65
N VAL A 116 10.91 -11.05 -11.91
CA VAL A 116 11.36 -10.24 -13.04
C VAL A 116 10.46 -9.01 -13.21
N GLY A 117 9.13 -9.18 -13.12
CA GLY A 117 8.16 -8.09 -13.09
C GLY A 117 8.38 -7.14 -11.91
N LEU A 118 8.64 -7.67 -10.73
CA LEU A 118 8.97 -6.88 -9.53
C LEU A 118 10.21 -6.01 -9.75
N ARG A 119 11.31 -6.60 -10.21
CA ARG A 119 12.57 -5.87 -10.44
C ARG A 119 12.41 -4.80 -11.51
N ARG A 120 11.75 -5.13 -12.62
CA ARG A 120 11.43 -4.15 -13.68
C ARG A 120 10.62 -2.98 -13.15
N ALA A 121 9.55 -3.22 -12.40
CA ALA A 121 8.72 -2.15 -11.84
C ALA A 121 9.49 -1.24 -10.87
N TYR A 122 10.43 -1.81 -10.11
CA TYR A 122 11.35 -1.02 -9.28
C TYR A 122 12.26 -0.13 -10.15
N LEU A 123 12.93 -0.71 -11.15
CA LEU A 123 13.84 0.03 -12.04
C LEU A 123 13.13 1.12 -12.84
N GLU A 124 11.93 0.84 -13.38
CA GLU A 124 11.10 1.84 -14.05
C GLU A 124 10.76 3.02 -13.13
N THR A 125 10.48 2.74 -11.85
CA THR A 125 10.19 3.79 -10.86
C THR A 125 11.44 4.61 -10.54
N VAL A 126 12.58 3.95 -10.38
CA VAL A 126 13.89 4.59 -10.15
C VAL A 126 14.27 5.49 -11.34
N GLU A 127 14.12 4.99 -12.57
CA GLU A 127 14.39 5.75 -13.79
C GLU A 127 13.46 6.97 -13.91
N ALA A 128 12.16 6.78 -13.64
CA ALA A 128 11.19 7.88 -13.66
C ALA A 128 11.54 8.99 -12.64
N LEU A 129 12.05 8.61 -11.47
CA LEU A 129 12.52 9.57 -10.46
C LEU A 129 13.80 10.27 -10.92
N HIS A 130 14.81 9.54 -11.39
CA HIS A 130 16.07 10.13 -11.86
C HIS A 130 15.85 11.13 -13.00
N ASN A 131 15.02 10.76 -13.97
CA ASN A 131 14.71 11.58 -15.14
C ASN A 131 13.69 12.69 -14.84
N ARG A 132 13.19 12.78 -13.60
CA ARG A 132 12.11 13.69 -13.19
C ARG A 132 10.86 13.59 -14.09
N ALA A 133 10.56 12.37 -14.52
CA ALA A 133 9.45 12.03 -15.40
C ALA A 133 8.08 12.06 -14.70
N LEU A 134 8.05 12.11 -13.38
CA LEU A 134 6.83 12.35 -12.59
C LEU A 134 6.61 13.86 -12.32
N PRO A 135 5.37 14.37 -12.29
CA PRO A 135 5.06 15.73 -11.80
C PRO A 135 5.08 15.79 -10.26
N ALA A 136 5.26 16.97 -9.65
CA ALA A 136 5.31 17.17 -8.20
C ALA A 136 4.07 16.63 -7.45
N SER A 137 2.90 16.65 -8.09
CA SER A 137 1.66 16.05 -7.59
C SER A 137 1.78 14.56 -7.28
N GLU A 138 2.70 13.84 -7.93
CA GLU A 138 2.99 12.43 -7.71
C GLU A 138 3.88 12.16 -6.50
N LEU A 139 4.62 13.19 -6.05
CA LEU A 139 5.59 13.12 -4.97
C LEU A 139 5.05 13.70 -3.65
N GLY A 140 3.86 14.30 -3.72
CA GLY A 140 3.25 15.04 -2.63
C GLY A 140 2.79 14.15 -1.49
N ALA A 141 3.44 14.28 -0.33
CA ALA A 141 3.01 13.68 0.92
C ALA A 141 1.77 14.41 1.49
N LYS A 142 0.72 13.67 1.84
CA LYS A 142 -0.48 14.15 2.53
C LYS A 142 -0.36 13.91 4.02
N VAL A 143 -0.47 14.97 4.83
CA VAL A 143 -0.39 14.86 6.29
C VAL A 143 -1.48 15.69 6.97
N ARG A 144 -1.85 15.29 8.18
CA ARG A 144 -2.74 16.04 9.07
C ARG A 144 -1.91 16.92 10.02
N LEU A 145 -2.15 18.23 10.01
CA LEU A 145 -1.51 19.17 10.92
C LEU A 145 -1.95 18.92 12.36
N SER A 146 -1.04 19.06 13.31
CA SER A 146 -1.27 18.79 14.73
C SER A 146 -1.08 20.03 15.63
N LYS A 147 -0.37 21.05 15.15
CA LYS A 147 0.01 22.25 15.89
C LYS A 147 -0.67 23.49 15.31
N THR A 148 -0.99 24.45 16.18
CA THR A 148 -1.36 25.81 15.75
C THR A 148 -0.14 26.54 15.18
N PRO A 149 -0.32 27.66 14.46
CA PRO A 149 0.79 28.49 14.01
C PRO A 149 1.74 28.89 15.14
N GLU A 150 1.20 29.33 16.27
CA GLU A 150 1.98 29.81 17.42
C GLU A 150 2.81 28.67 18.02
N ALA A 151 2.19 27.51 18.25
CA ALA A 151 2.86 26.34 18.80
C ALA A 151 3.99 25.83 17.89
N TYR A 152 3.79 25.86 16.56
CA TYR A 152 4.86 25.53 15.62
C TYR A 152 5.98 26.57 15.67
N MET A 153 5.66 27.86 15.59
CA MET A 153 6.65 28.95 15.62
C MET A 153 7.53 28.90 16.87
N SER A 154 6.99 28.52 18.03
CA SER A 154 7.76 28.33 19.27
C SER A 154 8.75 27.15 19.23
N SER A 155 8.48 26.10 18.43
CA SER A 155 9.33 24.91 18.34
C SER A 155 10.22 24.85 17.08
N ARG A 156 9.94 25.70 16.09
CA ARG A 156 10.56 25.72 14.75
C ARG A 156 12.09 25.74 14.76
N ALA A 157 12.71 26.50 15.65
CA ALA A 157 14.17 26.67 15.66
C ALA A 157 14.93 25.37 16.02
N GLY A 158 14.36 24.53 16.88
CA GLY A 158 14.96 23.25 17.28
C GLY A 158 14.47 22.06 16.45
N HIS A 159 13.27 22.15 15.88
CA HIS A 159 12.65 21.07 15.13
C HIS A 159 11.82 21.61 13.96
N PRO A 160 12.45 21.96 12.82
CA PRO A 160 11.73 22.34 11.62
C PRO A 160 10.97 21.13 11.07
N GLU A 161 9.67 21.28 10.88
CA GLU A 161 8.79 20.22 10.40
C GLU A 161 8.29 20.54 8.99
N ALA A 162 8.47 19.58 8.09
CA ALA A 162 8.31 19.75 6.65
C ALA A 162 6.96 20.37 6.24
N GLN A 163 5.87 19.90 6.86
CA GLN A 163 4.51 20.32 6.53
C GLN A 163 4.22 21.78 6.85
N TYR A 164 4.84 22.34 7.90
CA TYR A 164 4.65 23.75 8.24
C TYR A 164 5.65 24.63 7.47
N GLU A 165 6.89 24.17 7.26
CA GLU A 165 7.85 24.87 6.39
C GLU A 165 7.33 25.02 4.96
N ALA A 166 6.59 24.03 4.45
CA ALA A 166 5.91 24.11 3.16
C ALA A 166 4.90 25.26 3.10
N LEU A 167 4.06 25.40 4.13
CA LEU A 167 3.06 26.47 4.20
C LEU A 167 3.73 27.84 4.30
N LEU A 168 4.73 27.97 5.19
CA LEU A 168 5.46 29.22 5.39
C LEU A 168 6.22 29.65 4.11
N SER A 169 6.82 28.69 3.39
CA SER A 169 7.51 28.96 2.12
C SER A 169 6.55 29.44 1.02
N ALA A 170 5.28 29.04 1.09
CA ALA A 170 4.21 29.54 0.24
C ALA A 170 3.59 30.86 0.74
N GLY A 171 4.15 31.50 1.78
CA GLY A 171 3.62 32.71 2.39
C GLY A 171 2.38 32.50 3.26
N ARG A 172 1.99 31.24 3.52
CA ARG A 172 0.83 30.88 4.30
C ARG A 172 1.19 30.77 5.78
N THR A 173 0.74 31.75 6.56
CA THR A 173 1.01 31.85 8.01
C THR A 173 -0.18 31.44 8.89
N ARG A 174 -1.31 31.07 8.27
CA ARG A 174 -2.54 30.67 8.97
C ARG A 174 -2.98 29.27 8.55
N TRP A 175 -3.22 28.43 9.55
CA TRP A 175 -3.74 27.06 9.43
C TRP A 175 -4.37 26.66 10.76
N PHE A 176 -5.04 25.51 10.79
CA PHE A 176 -5.65 24.96 12.01
C PHE A 176 -5.20 23.51 12.25
N PRO A 177 -5.04 23.09 13.53
CA PRO A 177 -4.86 21.68 13.86
C PRO A 177 -5.99 20.83 13.28
N GLY A 178 -5.64 19.73 12.63
CA GLY A 178 -6.55 18.82 11.97
C GLY A 178 -6.71 19.06 10.46
N GLU A 179 -6.24 20.20 9.95
CA GLU A 179 -6.17 20.46 8.52
C GLU A 179 -5.28 19.42 7.82
N ARG A 180 -5.68 19.01 6.61
CA ARG A 180 -4.86 18.14 5.75
C ARG A 180 -4.12 19.00 4.73
N VAL A 181 -2.82 18.78 4.61
CA VAL A 181 -1.99 19.51 3.64
C VAL A 181 -1.15 18.53 2.83
N ARG A 182 -0.85 18.92 1.58
CA ARG A 182 0.07 18.20 0.71
C ARG A 182 1.32 19.02 0.47
N PHE A 183 2.47 18.37 0.44
CA PHE A 183 3.74 19.03 0.14
C PHE A 183 4.74 18.04 -0.46
N TYR A 184 5.72 18.55 -1.20
CA TYR A 184 6.84 17.76 -1.69
C TYR A 184 8.17 18.42 -1.35
N ARG A 185 9.27 17.68 -1.44
CA ARG A 185 10.63 18.22 -1.24
C ARG A 185 11.25 18.57 -2.59
N ALA A 186 11.56 19.85 -2.79
CA ALA A 186 12.25 20.35 -3.97
C ALA A 186 13.77 20.08 -3.91
N ARG A 187 14.44 20.09 -5.06
CA ARG A 187 15.89 19.84 -5.23
C ARG A 187 16.78 20.76 -4.40
N ASN A 188 16.31 21.97 -4.10
CA ASN A 188 16.96 22.93 -3.21
C ASN A 188 16.75 22.61 -1.72
N LYS A 189 16.23 21.42 -1.42
CA LYS A 189 15.89 20.88 -0.09
C LYS A 189 14.78 21.63 0.65
N GLN A 190 14.12 22.60 0.02
CA GLN A 190 12.93 23.28 0.56
C GLN A 190 11.69 22.39 0.39
N TYR A 191 10.72 22.59 1.27
CA TYR A 191 9.40 21.98 1.14
C TYR A 191 8.47 22.94 0.43
N VAL A 192 7.74 22.43 -0.55
CA VAL A 192 6.83 23.21 -1.38
C VAL A 192 5.41 22.69 -1.12
N TRP A 193 4.53 23.59 -0.69
CA TRP A 193 3.13 23.28 -0.50
C TRP A 193 2.45 23.03 -1.85
N LEU A 194 1.65 21.97 -1.92
CA LEU A 194 0.80 21.63 -3.05
C LEU A 194 -0.64 22.06 -2.70
N PRO A 195 -1.19 23.09 -3.35
CA PRO A 195 -2.60 23.44 -3.21
C PRO A 195 -3.48 22.27 -3.66
N GLU A 196 -4.53 21.96 -2.91
CA GLU A 196 -5.46 20.89 -3.30
C GLU A 196 -6.28 21.33 -4.51
N GLU A 197 -6.34 20.49 -5.56
CA GLU A 197 -7.55 20.19 -6.33
C GLU A 197 -7.36 18.88 -7.11
N THR A 198 -7.89 17.79 -6.53
CA THR A 198 -8.81 16.80 -7.11
C THR A 198 -8.91 15.64 -6.13
N ASP A 199 -10.13 15.30 -5.74
CA ASP A 199 -10.48 14.02 -5.11
C ASP A 199 -10.29 12.81 -6.06
N GLU A 200 -9.48 12.93 -7.12
CA GLU A 200 -9.36 11.95 -8.19
C GLU A 200 -7.89 11.78 -8.61
N ALA A 201 -7.16 11.04 -7.78
CA ALA A 201 -6.00 10.21 -8.16
C ALA A 201 -5.37 9.55 -6.92
N SER A 202 -6.14 9.30 -5.83
CA SER A 202 -5.85 8.05 -5.14
C SER A 202 -5.99 6.99 -6.23
N VAL A 203 -4.95 6.18 -6.44
CA VAL A 203 -5.09 4.95 -7.21
C VAL A 203 -6.33 4.29 -6.64
N GLY A 204 -7.42 4.25 -7.41
CA GLY A 204 -8.78 4.12 -6.88
C GLY A 204 -8.82 3.16 -5.71
N ASN A 205 -9.51 3.54 -4.63
CA ASN A 205 -9.67 2.74 -3.42
C ASN A 205 -10.36 1.37 -3.69
N ASP A 206 -10.46 0.91 -4.93
CA ASP A 206 -10.93 -0.41 -5.37
C ASP A 206 -10.12 -1.59 -4.79
N TRP A 207 -8.92 -1.35 -4.29
CA TRP A 207 -8.12 -2.32 -3.52
C TRP A 207 -8.42 -2.30 -2.01
N GLU A 208 -9.34 -1.42 -1.58
CA GLU A 208 -9.92 -1.36 -0.23
C GLU A 208 -11.27 -2.08 -0.13
N ALA A 209 -11.71 -2.77 -1.20
CA ALA A 209 -13.00 -3.43 -1.24
C ALA A 209 -13.18 -4.42 -0.07
N GLU A 210 -14.35 -4.35 0.57
CA GLU A 210 -14.85 -5.43 1.42
C GLU A 210 -15.04 -6.66 0.53
N PRO A 211 -14.44 -7.83 0.85
CA PRO A 211 -14.73 -9.03 0.07
C PRO A 211 -16.23 -9.30 0.15
N GLY A 212 -16.87 -9.47 -1.01
CA GLY A 212 -18.15 -10.17 -1.05
C GLY A 212 -17.95 -11.60 -0.53
N PRO A 213 -18.99 -12.26 -0.01
CA PRO A 213 -18.87 -13.58 0.64
C PRO A 213 -18.26 -14.70 -0.24
N ASN A 214 -18.10 -14.47 -1.55
CA ASN A 214 -17.49 -15.40 -2.50
C ASN A 214 -16.38 -14.78 -3.38
N GLY A 215 -15.87 -13.58 -3.08
CA GLY A 215 -14.88 -12.91 -3.95
C GLY A 215 -15.41 -12.55 -5.34
N GLU A 216 -16.73 -12.55 -5.55
CA GLU A 216 -17.38 -12.11 -6.78
C GLU A 216 -17.57 -10.58 -6.79
N GLU A 217 -17.33 -9.99 -7.96
CA GLU A 217 -17.45 -8.57 -8.25
C GLU A 217 -18.84 -8.04 -7.88
N ARG A 218 -18.91 -6.96 -7.09
CA ARG A 218 -20.07 -6.08 -7.17
C ARG A 218 -19.89 -5.22 -8.42
N GLU A 219 -20.66 -5.50 -9.46
CA GLU A 219 -20.82 -4.56 -10.57
C GLU A 219 -21.17 -3.18 -9.99
N ALA A 220 -20.26 -2.22 -10.17
CA ALA A 220 -20.54 -0.82 -9.92
C ALA A 220 -21.56 -0.37 -10.97
N ALA A 221 -22.85 -0.40 -10.59
CA ALA A 221 -23.92 0.13 -11.41
C ALA A 221 -23.68 1.63 -11.65
N ALA A 222 -23.18 1.96 -12.84
CA ALA A 222 -23.15 3.32 -13.35
C ALA A 222 -24.59 3.80 -13.56
N MET A 223 -25.11 4.57 -12.61
CA MET A 223 -26.33 5.35 -12.79
C MET A 223 -25.97 6.81 -12.97
N ALA A 224 -25.87 7.20 -14.24
CA ALA A 224 -25.86 8.58 -14.68
C ALA A 224 -27.19 9.25 -14.32
N GLY A 225 -27.16 10.17 -13.36
CA GLY A 225 -28.26 11.06 -13.02
C GLY A 225 -27.80 12.51 -13.15
N GLY A 226 -27.92 13.07 -14.35
CA GLY A 226 -27.57 14.46 -14.62
C GLY A 226 -28.52 15.44 -13.94
N VAL A 227 -27.95 16.51 -13.37
CA VAL A 227 -28.66 17.76 -13.13
C VAL A 227 -27.82 18.88 -13.71
N ALA A 228 -28.44 19.64 -14.61
CA ALA A 228 -27.83 20.65 -15.45
C ALA A 228 -27.11 21.73 -14.64
N SER A 229 -25.85 22.01 -15.02
CA SER A 229 -25.11 23.20 -14.60
C SER A 229 -25.31 24.29 -15.64
N GLU A 230 -25.66 25.50 -15.19
CA GLU A 230 -25.68 26.70 -16.02
C GLU A 230 -24.28 26.95 -16.58
N VAL A 231 -24.23 27.04 -17.91
CA VAL A 231 -23.03 27.22 -18.72
C VAL A 231 -22.44 28.61 -18.46
N VAL A 232 -21.33 28.68 -17.72
CA VAL A 232 -20.41 29.81 -17.79
C VAL A 232 -19.38 29.48 -18.86
N GLN A 233 -19.38 30.26 -19.93
CA GLN A 233 -18.56 30.06 -21.12
C GLN A 233 -17.06 30.15 -20.78
N ASP A 234 -16.35 29.09 -21.14
CA ASP A 234 -14.94 28.85 -20.91
C ASP A 234 -14.08 29.65 -21.91
N VAL A 235 -13.01 30.30 -21.41
CA VAL A 235 -11.99 30.97 -22.24
C VAL A 235 -10.75 30.08 -22.23
N PRO A 236 -10.23 29.63 -23.39
CA PRO A 236 -9.10 28.72 -23.40
C PRO A 236 -7.78 29.47 -23.18
N GLY A 237 -6.98 29.04 -22.19
CA GLY A 237 -5.52 29.21 -22.27
C GLY A 237 -4.75 29.83 -21.10
N ALA A 238 -5.15 29.67 -19.83
CA ALA A 238 -4.25 29.93 -18.72
C ALA A 238 -4.40 28.84 -17.64
N SER A 239 -3.39 27.98 -17.48
CA SER A 239 -3.32 27.09 -16.32
C SER A 239 -3.32 27.92 -15.05
N SER A 240 -4.05 27.47 -14.03
CA SER A 240 -4.08 28.20 -12.77
C SER A 240 -2.70 28.14 -12.09
N PRO A 241 -2.28 29.16 -11.32
CA PRO A 241 -1.02 29.11 -10.56
C PRO A 241 -0.88 27.89 -9.62
N ARG A 242 -1.97 27.17 -9.35
CA ARG A 242 -2.03 25.95 -8.54
C ARG A 242 -1.68 24.70 -9.36
N GLU A 243 -2.26 24.55 -10.55
CA GLU A 243 -1.89 23.50 -11.51
C GLU A 243 -0.41 23.61 -11.91
N ASP A 244 0.09 24.84 -12.00
CA ASP A 244 1.49 25.11 -12.30
C ASP A 244 2.47 24.56 -11.26
N VAL A 245 2.08 24.48 -9.97
CA VAL A 245 2.94 23.91 -8.90
C VAL A 245 2.89 22.38 -8.93
N GLY A 246 1.70 21.80 -9.10
CA GLY A 246 1.52 20.34 -9.19
C GLY A 246 2.28 19.72 -10.34
N ASN A 247 2.43 20.43 -11.47
CA ASN A 247 3.10 19.96 -12.67
C ASN A 247 4.64 20.15 -12.66
N ARG A 248 5.22 20.74 -11.60
CA ARG A 248 6.67 20.96 -11.52
C ARG A 248 7.45 19.65 -11.51
N ARG A 249 8.69 19.71 -12.01
CA ARG A 249 9.62 18.59 -12.11
C ARG A 249 10.95 18.94 -11.45
N ASP A 250 10.88 19.57 -10.30
CA ASP A 250 12.02 20.12 -9.56
C ASP A 250 12.24 19.44 -8.20
N TYR A 251 11.67 18.26 -8.00
CA TYR A 251 11.81 17.51 -6.75
C TYR A 251 13.23 16.96 -6.51
N ASP A 252 13.48 16.65 -5.24
CA ASP A 252 14.72 16.08 -4.73
C ASP A 252 14.79 14.56 -5.00
N VAL A 253 15.44 14.17 -6.09
CA VAL A 253 15.52 12.79 -6.56
C VAL A 253 16.04 11.84 -5.48
N ASP A 254 17.17 12.15 -4.85
CA ASP A 254 17.79 11.28 -3.84
C ASP A 254 16.87 11.06 -2.64
N HIS A 255 16.13 12.09 -2.24
CA HIS A 255 15.13 11.96 -1.18
C HIS A 255 14.02 10.98 -1.56
N TYR A 256 13.49 11.08 -2.79
CA TYR A 256 12.39 10.21 -3.22
C TYR A 256 12.82 8.79 -3.56
N LEU A 257 14.06 8.58 -4.01
CA LEU A 257 14.67 7.26 -4.10
C LEU A 257 14.79 6.61 -2.72
N GLN A 258 15.25 7.35 -1.71
CA GLN A 258 15.29 6.86 -0.34
C GLN A 258 13.88 6.55 0.19
N VAL A 259 12.89 7.38 -0.12
CA VAL A 259 11.48 7.12 0.25
C VAL A 259 10.96 5.85 -0.42
N LEU A 260 11.22 5.65 -1.72
CA LEU A 260 10.84 4.44 -2.46
C LEU A 260 11.32 3.18 -1.73
N VAL A 261 12.59 3.14 -1.33
CA VAL A 261 13.16 1.95 -0.68
C VAL A 261 12.73 1.82 0.77
N THR A 262 12.85 2.87 1.57
CA THR A 262 12.60 2.78 3.02
C THR A 262 11.12 2.65 3.36
N SER A 263 10.26 3.39 2.66
CA SER A 263 8.85 3.47 2.99
C SER A 263 8.03 2.46 2.20
N TYR A 264 8.38 2.13 0.96
CA TYR A 264 7.57 1.26 0.09
C TYR A 264 8.18 -0.13 -0.11
N ALA A 265 9.37 -0.24 -0.71
CA ALA A 265 10.00 -1.54 -0.92
C ALA A 265 10.25 -2.27 0.41
N GLY A 266 10.62 -1.54 1.47
CA GLY A 266 10.82 -2.06 2.82
C GLY A 266 9.66 -2.88 3.39
N ARG A 267 8.42 -2.64 2.93
CA ARG A 267 7.24 -3.41 3.35
C ARG A 267 7.27 -4.87 2.86
N LEU A 268 8.00 -5.13 1.78
CA LEU A 268 8.17 -6.46 1.19
C LEU A 268 9.31 -7.26 1.84
N ARG A 269 10.02 -6.69 2.83
CA ARG A 269 11.20 -7.33 3.43
C ARG A 269 10.93 -8.74 3.96
N LYS A 270 9.73 -9.02 4.47
CA LYS A 270 9.35 -10.36 4.95
C LYS A 270 9.23 -11.41 3.84
N ALA A 271 9.01 -11.00 2.59
CA ALA A 271 8.92 -11.92 1.47
C ALA A 271 10.28 -12.52 1.09
N PHE A 272 11.41 -11.91 1.47
CA PHE A 272 12.71 -12.27 0.92
C PHE A 272 13.75 -12.56 2.00
N SER A 273 14.87 -13.17 1.60
CA SER A 273 16.09 -13.12 2.40
C SER A 273 16.63 -11.68 2.45
N ALA A 274 17.52 -11.39 3.40
CA ALA A 274 18.11 -10.06 3.49
C ALA A 274 18.93 -9.72 2.23
N GLU A 275 19.66 -10.72 1.71
CA GLU A 275 20.49 -10.62 0.51
C GLU A 275 19.64 -10.41 -0.75
N ASP A 276 18.59 -11.22 -0.94
CA ASP A 276 17.68 -11.08 -2.09
C ASP A 276 16.97 -9.72 -2.08
N PHE A 277 16.55 -9.28 -0.90
CA PHE A 277 15.92 -7.96 -0.75
C PHE A 277 16.88 -6.84 -1.16
N GLU A 278 18.13 -6.91 -0.71
CA GLU A 278 19.15 -5.91 -1.06
C GLU A 278 19.47 -5.93 -2.55
N GLN A 279 19.57 -7.12 -3.17
CA GLN A 279 19.75 -7.26 -4.61
C GLN A 279 18.58 -6.66 -5.40
N LEU A 280 17.34 -6.94 -4.99
CA LEU A 280 16.14 -6.46 -5.68
C LEU A 280 15.92 -4.95 -5.58
N PHE A 281 16.35 -4.30 -4.49
CA PHE A 281 15.97 -2.92 -4.18
C PHE A 281 17.15 -1.97 -3.85
N ARG A 282 18.37 -2.31 -4.27
CA ARG A 282 19.54 -1.41 -4.12
C ARG A 282 19.40 -0.12 -4.93
N LEU A 283 19.85 0.97 -4.32
CA LEU A 283 19.74 2.34 -4.83
C LEU A 283 20.84 2.74 -5.82
N ASP A 284 22.01 2.13 -5.72
CA ASP A 284 23.17 2.46 -6.58
C ASP A 284 23.00 1.96 -8.01
N GLY A 285 22.01 1.09 -8.27
CA GLY A 285 21.72 0.52 -9.58
C GLY A 285 22.82 -0.39 -10.12
N GLN A 286 23.86 -0.67 -9.33
CA GLN A 286 24.98 -1.50 -9.75
C GLN A 286 24.66 -2.97 -9.53
N GLU A 287 24.95 -3.80 -10.52
CA GLU A 287 24.98 -5.24 -10.33
C GLU A 287 26.16 -5.60 -9.41
N GLY A 288 25.87 -6.42 -8.43
CA GLY A 288 26.81 -6.89 -7.44
C GLY A 288 27.62 -8.03 -8.04
N LEU A 289 28.90 -8.10 -7.70
CA LEU A 289 29.81 -9.11 -8.23
C LEU A 289 29.34 -10.57 -7.98
N PHE A 290 28.49 -10.76 -6.96
CA PHE A 290 27.95 -12.05 -6.54
C PHE A 290 26.43 -12.13 -6.71
N ASP A 291 25.82 -11.21 -7.45
CA ASP A 291 24.40 -11.25 -7.73
C ASP A 291 24.06 -12.52 -8.51
N ARG A 292 22.99 -13.19 -8.09
CA ARG A 292 22.42 -14.30 -8.85
C ARG A 292 21.42 -13.80 -9.89
N PRO A 293 21.07 -14.58 -10.92
CA PRO A 293 19.97 -14.24 -11.81
C PRO A 293 18.70 -13.91 -11.03
N VAL A 294 17.98 -12.85 -11.43
CA VAL A 294 16.80 -12.35 -10.70
C VAL A 294 15.67 -13.39 -10.74
N GLU A 295 15.61 -14.17 -11.80
CA GLU A 295 14.71 -15.31 -11.98
C GLU A 295 14.91 -16.45 -10.98
N ASP A 296 16.10 -16.54 -10.35
CA ASP A 296 16.40 -17.55 -9.32
C ASP A 296 15.99 -17.10 -7.91
N ILE A 297 15.57 -15.84 -7.76
CA ILE A 297 15.08 -15.31 -6.48
C ILE A 297 13.64 -15.77 -6.27
N GLU A 298 13.38 -16.34 -5.09
CA GLU A 298 12.03 -16.79 -4.70
C GLU A 298 11.55 -16.09 -3.43
N PRO A 299 10.28 -15.65 -3.36
CA PRO A 299 9.63 -15.30 -2.12
C PRO A 299 9.57 -16.49 -1.16
N ARG A 300 9.63 -16.19 0.13
CA ARG A 300 9.42 -17.14 1.22
C ARG A 300 7.93 -17.46 1.34
N TRP A 301 7.56 -18.67 0.90
CA TRP A 301 6.19 -19.15 0.97
C TRP A 301 5.93 -19.95 2.26
N ILE A 302 4.77 -19.71 2.88
CA ILE A 302 4.19 -20.60 3.89
C ILE A 302 3.22 -21.52 3.14
N ARG A 303 3.52 -22.83 3.09
CA ARG A 303 2.73 -23.86 2.40
C ARG A 303 2.58 -25.09 3.28
N CYS A 304 1.56 -25.90 3.01
CA CYS A 304 1.48 -27.24 3.60
C CYS A 304 2.65 -28.11 3.12
N SER A 305 3.08 -29.01 4.01
CA SER A 305 4.11 -30.02 3.77
C SER A 305 3.69 -31.03 2.69
#